data_AF-A0A6L5YJ03-F1
#
_entry.id   AF-A0A6L5YJ03-F1
#
_cell.length_a   1.000
_cell.length_b   1.000
_cell.length_c   1.000
_cell.angle_alpha   90.00
_cell.angle_beta   90.00
_cell.angle_gamma   90.00
#
_symmetry.space_group_name_H-M   'P 1'
#
loop_
_entity.id
_entity.type
_entity.pdbx_description
1 polymer ?
#
loop_
_entity_poly.entity_id
_entity_poly.type
_entity_poly.pdbx_seq_one_letter_code
_entity_poly.pdbx_strand_id
1 'polypeptide(L)'
;MSMYTDTEHFVEEIMWNKNMGTYWTACNRPLAEQTYERVKEMIPEAKYYEFDGVQFITVNEMQEKTLLLYFETLQDMYERKICEINDMRCQILEVGI
;
A
#
# COMPACT_ATOMS: atom_id res chain seq x y z
N MET A 1 -2.84 11.67 27.10
CA MET A 1 -3.90 10.69 26.79
C MET A 1 -3.46 9.94 25.54
N SER A 2 -3.01 8.70 25.69
CA SER A 2 -2.57 7.84 24.58
C SER A 2 -3.79 7.21 23.94
N MET A 3 -4.05 7.50 22.66
CA MET A 3 -5.18 6.99 21.87
C MET A 3 -4.71 5.87 20.92
N TYR A 4 -3.90 4.92 21.42
CA TYR A 4 -3.38 3.79 20.65
C TYR A 4 -3.55 2.47 21.41
N THR A 5 -4.79 2.11 21.67
CA THR A 5 -5.19 0.73 22.02
C THR A 5 -5.77 0.15 20.74
N ASP A 6 -5.00 -0.53 19.88
CA ASP A 6 -4.39 -1.82 20.19
C ASP A 6 -3.31 -2.15 19.14
N THR A 7 -2.12 -1.55 19.27
CA THR A 7 -0.98 -1.85 18.36
C THR A 7 -0.65 -3.35 18.39
N GLU A 8 -0.79 -3.99 19.55
CA GLU A 8 -0.52 -5.41 19.74
C GLU A 8 -1.48 -6.28 18.94
N HIS A 9 -2.79 -5.97 18.90
CA HIS A 9 -3.74 -6.67 18.03
C HIS A 9 -3.32 -6.66 16.55
N PHE A 10 -2.85 -5.52 16.04
CA PHE A 10 -2.39 -5.45 14.63
C PHE A 10 -1.08 -6.21 14.40
N VAL A 11 -0.19 -6.21 15.39
CA VAL A 11 1.02 -7.06 15.35
C VAL A 11 0.62 -8.53 15.32
N GLU A 12 -0.30 -8.97 16.18
CA GLU A 12 -0.81 -10.34 16.21
C GLU A 12 -1.47 -10.74 14.88
N GLU A 13 -2.26 -9.84 14.28
CA GLU A 13 -2.86 -10.04 12.96
C GLU A 13 -1.79 -10.26 11.87
N ILE A 14 -0.76 -9.42 11.84
CA ILE A 14 0.36 -9.56 10.89
C ILE A 14 1.08 -10.89 11.11
N MET A 15 1.31 -11.27 12.37
CA MET A 15 1.99 -12.52 12.71
C MET A 15 1.15 -13.76 12.37
N TRP A 16 -0.17 -13.69 12.51
CA TRP A 16 -1.09 -14.74 12.08
C TRP A 16 -1.09 -14.92 10.56
N ASN A 17 -1.03 -13.82 9.82
CA ASN A 17 -1.05 -13.80 8.36
C ASN A 17 0.35 -13.87 7.72
N LYS A 18 1.42 -14.05 8.50
CA LYS A 18 2.81 -13.96 8.03
C LYS A 18 3.20 -14.97 6.94
N ASN A 19 2.43 -16.04 6.77
CA ASN A 19 2.66 -17.06 5.74
C ASN A 19 1.64 -16.95 4.60
N MET A 20 0.73 -15.98 4.65
CA MET A 20 -0.22 -15.68 3.59
C MET A 20 0.38 -14.68 2.60
N GLY A 21 -0.18 -14.63 1.40
CA GLY A 21 0.23 -13.68 0.35
C GLY A 21 -0.25 -12.25 0.60
N THR A 22 -1.18 -12.05 1.52
CA THR A 22 -1.74 -10.72 1.81
C THR A 22 -0.83 -9.95 2.75
N TYR A 23 -0.44 -8.74 2.33
CA TYR A 23 0.26 -7.76 3.16
C TYR A 23 -0.72 -7.00 4.06
N TRP A 24 -0.22 -6.37 5.12
CA TRP A 24 -1.05 -5.52 5.97
C TRP A 24 -1.07 -4.08 5.45
N THR A 25 -2.18 -3.37 5.65
CA THR A 25 -2.35 -2.00 5.15
C THR A 25 -3.19 -1.14 6.10
N ALA A 26 -2.90 0.15 6.14
CA ALA A 26 -3.66 1.14 6.91
C ALA A 26 -3.58 2.54 6.28
N CYS A 27 -4.54 3.41 6.64
CA CYS A 27 -4.54 4.84 6.31
C CYS A 27 -4.30 5.68 7.57
N ASN A 28 -3.39 5.23 8.44
CA ASN A 28 -3.07 5.87 9.71
C ASN A 28 -1.56 5.71 9.96
N ARG A 29 -0.78 6.71 9.53
CA ARG A 29 0.68 6.67 9.60
C ARG A 29 1.20 6.44 11.02
N PRO A 30 0.79 7.18 12.07
CA PRO A 30 1.26 6.93 13.43
C PRO A 30 0.98 5.51 13.94
N LEU A 31 -0.15 4.92 13.58
CA LEU A 31 -0.46 3.53 13.93
C LEU A 31 0.46 2.57 13.16
N ALA A 32 0.58 2.75 11.85
CA ALA A 32 1.37 1.89 10.99
C ALA A 32 2.87 1.90 11.37
N GLU A 33 3.41 3.07 11.71
CA GLU A 33 4.79 3.21 12.22
C GLU A 33 4.97 2.42 13.53
N GLN A 34 4.07 2.59 14.51
CA GLN A 34 4.14 1.84 15.77
C GLN A 34 4.01 0.33 15.55
N THR A 35 3.09 -0.11 14.70
CA THR A 35 2.92 -1.52 14.35
C THR A 35 4.16 -2.06 13.64
N TYR A 36 4.74 -1.30 12.71
CA TYR A 36 5.94 -1.70 11.98
C TYR A 36 7.14 -1.90 12.90
N GLU A 37 7.43 -0.95 13.79
CA GLU A 37 8.56 -1.06 14.73
C GLU A 37 8.48 -2.36 15.55
N ARG A 38 7.28 -2.71 16.04
CA ARG A 38 7.05 -3.95 16.79
C ARG A 38 7.19 -5.20 15.92
N VAL A 39 6.66 -5.18 14.70
CA VAL A 39 6.82 -6.29 13.75
C VAL A 39 8.30 -6.47 13.38
N LYS A 40 9.05 -5.39 13.22
CA LYS A 40 10.48 -5.41 12.86
C LYS A 40 11.35 -6.04 13.94
N GLU A 41 10.99 -5.86 15.21
CA GLU A 41 11.62 -6.57 16.34
C GLU A 41 11.43 -8.10 16.25
N MET A 42 10.29 -8.56 15.74
CA MET A 42 9.94 -9.98 15.65
C MET A 42 10.36 -10.64 14.32
N ILE A 43 10.31 -9.88 13.22
CA ILE A 43 10.64 -10.29 11.86
C ILE A 43 11.58 -9.23 11.27
N PRO A 44 12.90 -9.42 11.36
CA PRO A 44 13.89 -8.46 10.85
C PRO A 44 13.78 -8.22 9.35
N GLU A 45 13.22 -9.13 8.58
CA GLU A 45 13.00 -9.01 7.14
C GLU A 45 11.82 -8.10 6.79
N ALA A 46 10.99 -7.71 7.77
CA ALA A 46 9.79 -6.91 7.52
C ALA A 46 10.13 -5.54 6.91
N LYS A 47 9.30 -5.10 5.96
CA LYS A 47 9.46 -3.82 5.25
C LYS A 47 8.20 -2.99 5.36
N TYR A 48 8.42 -1.68 5.33
CA TYR A 48 7.38 -0.66 5.40
C TYR A 48 7.40 0.16 4.12
N TYR A 49 6.22 0.43 3.56
CA TYR A 49 6.03 1.23 2.37
C TYR A 49 4.91 2.24 2.58
N GLU A 50 4.95 3.34 1.84
CA GLU A 50 3.87 4.31 1.81
C GLU A 50 3.60 4.75 0.37
N PHE A 51 2.33 4.78 -0.02
CA PHE A 51 1.88 5.31 -1.30
C PHE A 51 0.51 5.97 -1.14
N ASP A 52 0.37 7.20 -1.62
CA ASP A 52 -0.88 7.97 -1.61
C ASP A 52 -1.58 8.03 -0.24
N GLY A 53 -0.79 8.19 0.83
CA GLY A 53 -1.29 8.22 2.21
C GLY A 53 -1.68 6.85 2.79
N VAL A 54 -1.52 5.77 2.04
CA VAL A 54 -1.71 4.39 2.49
C VAL A 54 -0.37 3.77 2.88
N GLN A 55 -0.31 3.15 4.05
CA GLN A 55 0.84 2.43 4.56
C GLN A 55 0.69 0.94 4.31
N PHE A 56 1.81 0.27 4.05
CA PHE A 56 1.86 -1.16 3.80
C PHE A 56 3.00 -1.79 4.62
N ILE A 57 2.73 -2.95 5.22
CA ILE A 57 3.74 -3.75 5.91
C ILE A 57 3.78 -5.13 5.26
N THR A 58 4.97 -5.54 4.81
CA THR A 58 5.26 -6.90 4.34
C THR A 58 6.23 -7.58 5.29
N VAL A 59 6.08 -8.89 5.46
CA VAL A 59 6.93 -9.71 6.33
C VAL A 59 7.64 -10.85 5.59
N ASN A 60 7.35 -11.02 4.30
CA ASN A 60 8.00 -12.03 3.45
C ASN A 60 8.00 -11.60 1.96
N GLU A 61 8.78 -12.32 1.14
CA GLU A 61 8.91 -12.05 -0.30
C GLU A 61 7.60 -12.28 -1.08
N MET A 62 6.75 -13.21 -0.65
CA MET A 62 5.47 -13.47 -1.32
C MET A 62 4.52 -12.27 -1.20
N GLN A 63 4.45 -11.64 -0.03
CA GLN A 63 3.68 -10.43 0.21
C GLN A 63 4.23 -9.25 -0.59
N GLU A 64 5.56 -9.13 -0.71
CA GLU A 64 6.18 -8.13 -1.59
C GLU A 64 5.77 -8.33 -3.06
N LYS A 65 5.75 -9.57 -3.56
CA LYS A 65 5.28 -9.87 -4.92
C LYS A 65 3.81 -9.52 -5.12
N THR A 66 2.96 -9.81 -4.14
CA THR A 66 1.54 -9.42 -4.19
C THR A 66 1.35 -7.91 -4.18
N LEU A 67 2.17 -7.17 -3.41
CA LEU A 67 2.17 -5.71 -3.41
C LEU A 67 2.64 -5.14 -4.75
N LEU A 68 3.68 -5.72 -5.36
CA LEU A 68 4.15 -5.33 -6.69
C LEU A 68 3.06 -5.53 -7.75
N LEU A 69 2.39 -6.69 -7.76
CA LEU A 69 1.30 -6.96 -8.71
C LEU A 69 0.13 -5.96 -8.56
N TYR A 70 -0.17 -5.54 -7.34
CA TYR A 70 -1.13 -4.48 -7.09
C TYR A 70 -0.70 -3.15 -7.75
N PHE A 71 0.57 -2.76 -7.60
CA PHE A 71 1.09 -1.54 -8.22
C PHE A 71 1.17 -1.62 -9.75
N GLU A 72 1.53 -2.77 -10.32
CA GLU A 72 1.49 -2.99 -11.78
C GLU A 72 0.07 -2.81 -12.31
N THR A 73 -0.92 -3.39 -11.63
CA THR A 73 -2.34 -3.23 -11.99
C THR A 73 -2.79 -1.77 -11.87
N LEU A 74 -2.33 -1.07 -10.83
CA LEU A 74 -2.64 0.34 -10.61
C LEU A 74 -2.02 1.23 -11.70
N GLN A 75 -0.79 0.94 -12.11
CA GLN A 75 -0.11 1.63 -13.20
C GLN A 75 -0.88 1.48 -14.51
N ASP A 76 -1.25 0.25 -14.90
CA ASP A 76 -2.04 -0.03 -16.10
C ASP A 76 -3.36 0.78 -16.13
N MET A 77 -4.04 0.87 -14.98
CA MET A 77 -5.27 1.66 -14.86
C MET A 77 -5.02 3.16 -15.04
N TYR A 78 -3.97 3.69 -14.43
CA TYR A 78 -3.63 5.11 -14.57
C TYR A 78 -3.17 5.47 -15.99
N GLU A 79 -2.39 4.61 -16.64
CA GLU A 79 -1.99 4.81 -18.04
C GLU A 79 -3.21 4.88 -18.96
N ARG A 80 -4.20 3.99 -18.78
CA ARG A 80 -5.47 4.05 -19.52
C ARG A 80 -6.21 5.36 -19.25
N LYS A 81 -6.26 5.82 -18.01
CA LYS A 81 -6.90 7.10 -17.66
C LYS A 81 -6.19 8.30 -18.29
N ILE A 82 -4.86 8.27 -18.37
CA ILE A 82 -4.07 9.31 -19.06
C ILE A 82 -4.41 9.34 -20.55
N CYS A 83 -4.54 8.17 -21.20
CA CYS A 83 -4.98 8.10 -22.59
C CYS A 83 -6.37 8.73 -22.78
N GLU A 84 -7.36 8.36 -21.95
CA GLU A 84 -8.70 8.95 -22.01
C GLU A 84 -8.68 10.49 -21.84
N ILE A 85 -7.85 11.00 -20.92
CA ILE A 85 -7.67 12.45 -20.72
C ILE A 85 -7.07 13.10 -21.98
N ASN A 86 -6.05 12.49 -22.58
CA ASN A 86 -5.41 13.02 -23.77
C ASN A 86 -6.36 13.03 -24.97
N ASP A 87 -7.19 12.00 -25.13
CA ASP A 87 -8.22 11.95 -26.19
C ASP A 87 -9.22 13.12 -26.04
N MET A 88 -9.70 13.38 -24.82
CA MET A 88 -10.56 14.54 -24.55
C MET A 88 -9.86 15.87 -24.83
N ARG A 89 -8.57 16.00 -24.48
CA ARG A 89 -7.78 17.20 -24.77
C ARG A 89 -7.64 17.43 -26.27
N CYS A 90 -7.40 16.39 -27.06
CA CYS A 90 -7.35 16.50 -28.52
C CYS A 90 -8.68 16.99 -29.08
N GLN A 91 -9.81 16.41 -28.63
CA GLN A 91 -11.14 16.87 -29.06
C GLN A 91 -11.39 18.36 -28.75
N ILE A 92 -10.99 18.83 -27.57
CA ILE A 92 -11.16 20.25 -27.20
C ILE A 92 -10.29 21.16 -28.08
N LEU A 93 -9.06 20.75 -28.37
CA LEU A 93 -8.10 21.55 -29.14
C LEU A 93 -8.36 21.52 -30.66
N GLU A 94 -8.93 20.43 -31.19
CA GLU A 94 -9.26 20.28 -32.61
C GLU A 94 -10.53 21.04 -33.01
N VAL A 95 -11.43 21.38 -32.07
CA VAL A 95 -12.68 22.13 -32.33
C VAL A 95 -12.43 23.64 -32.57
N GLY A 96 -11.17 24.04 -32.80
CA GLY A 96 -10.75 25.44 -33.00
C GLY A 96 -10.29 25.83 -34.42
N ILE A 97 -10.61 25.07 -35.47
CA ILE A 97 -10.31 25.41 -36.89
C ILE A 97 -11.61 25.55 -37.68
#